data_AF-A0AAE0RSG3-F1
#
_entry.id   AF-A0AAE0RSG3-F1
#
_cell.length_a   1.000
_cell.length_b   1.000
_cell.length_c   1.000
_cell.angle_alpha   90.00
_cell.angle_beta   90.00
_cell.angle_gamma   90.00
#
_symmetry.space_group_name_H-M   'P 1'
#
loop_
_entity.id
_entity.type
_entity.pdbx_description
1 polymer ?
#
loop_
_entity_poly.entity_id
_entity_poly.type
_entity_poly.pdbx_seq_one_letter_code
_entity_poly.pdbx_strand_id
1 'polypeptide(L)'
;MTRSIIVIVSFAMWIAFLMYKASERYEIQQNLKFIIKHPLNKDRPATTLLGTPLSVLQEYFTLQPVLNNIDTFHLNQLLQVYQVTDGLKASELDGVPIKDLWLLPGYYMMSLEEVVDTCAVLRRTSDVWNLAWLPIFSSRSGDFIVYDTNNGHVYEMLTKESLEWEVAPSLQHFLGNLAQKFSTGRIHIDEHGLMTEKANANNAQNNDDREDEISNTLLFPGDSMNHVRAEILQNEENVEVPNLIFACTNMPNICQNIKNAINSGKTRNLQRITDPDQIKKNRQNACGHVSCKKGDSCDEYPFASTSQGGTGATTMCVPLSENNSQGGQLARFYRLNKVGDKDFFYMQSP
;
A
#
# COMPACT_ATOMS: atom_id res chain seq x y z
N MET A 1 -45.04 -37.12 2.94
CA MET A 1 -45.01 -35.65 2.71
C MET A 1 -43.70 -34.98 3.11
N THR A 2 -42.89 -35.55 4.01
CA THR A 2 -41.64 -34.92 4.50
C THR A 2 -40.47 -34.93 3.50
N ARG A 3 -40.33 -35.94 2.63
CA ARG A 3 -39.23 -36.00 1.63
C ARG A 3 -39.38 -34.99 0.48
N SER A 4 -40.61 -34.70 0.03
CA SER A 4 -40.85 -33.76 -1.08
C SER A 4 -40.63 -32.29 -0.68
N ILE A 5 -40.88 -31.94 0.59
CA ILE A 5 -40.63 -30.59 1.11
C ILE A 5 -39.12 -30.33 1.22
N ILE A 6 -38.32 -31.32 1.64
CA ILE A 6 -36.86 -31.20 1.77
C ILE A 6 -36.20 -30.95 0.39
N VAL A 7 -36.63 -31.62 -0.67
CA VAL A 7 -36.06 -31.45 -2.02
C VAL A 7 -36.37 -30.05 -2.59
N ILE A 8 -37.59 -29.54 -2.35
CA ILE A 8 -38.01 -28.21 -2.83
C ILE A 8 -37.26 -27.09 -2.08
N VAL A 9 -37.07 -27.23 -0.76
CA VAL A 9 -36.30 -26.25 0.04
C VAL A 9 -34.83 -26.23 -0.40
N SER A 10 -34.21 -27.39 -0.63
CA SER A 10 -32.83 -27.47 -1.11
C SER A 10 -32.65 -26.87 -2.51
N PHE A 11 -33.61 -27.06 -3.42
CA PHE A 11 -33.55 -26.48 -4.77
C PHE A 11 -33.76 -24.96 -4.77
N ALA A 12 -34.68 -24.46 -3.95
CA ALA A 12 -34.91 -23.03 -3.79
C ALA A 12 -33.70 -22.31 -3.15
N MET A 13 -33.06 -22.93 -2.14
CA MET A 13 -31.80 -22.42 -1.56
C MET A 13 -30.67 -22.40 -2.60
N TRP A 14 -30.60 -23.40 -3.48
CA TRP A 14 -29.58 -23.46 -4.53
C TRP A 14 -29.79 -22.38 -5.61
N ILE A 15 -31.03 -22.13 -6.02
CA ILE A 15 -31.36 -21.02 -6.94
C ILE A 15 -31.06 -19.66 -6.29
N ALA A 16 -31.47 -19.45 -5.04
CA ALA A 16 -31.18 -18.21 -4.31
C ALA A 16 -29.67 -17.97 -4.19
N PHE A 17 -28.89 -19.03 -3.94
CA PHE A 17 -27.43 -18.97 -3.92
C PHE A 17 -26.81 -18.61 -5.28
N LEU A 18 -27.34 -19.16 -6.38
CA LEU A 18 -26.90 -18.80 -7.74
C LEU A 18 -27.25 -17.35 -8.10
N MET A 19 -28.46 -16.90 -7.74
CA MET A 19 -28.91 -15.52 -7.95
C MET A 19 -28.08 -14.52 -7.13
N TYR A 20 -27.81 -14.85 -5.86
CA TYR A 20 -26.92 -14.08 -5.00
C TYR A 20 -25.53 -13.93 -5.62
N LYS A 21 -24.93 -15.05 -6.06
CA LYS A 21 -23.64 -15.03 -6.75
C LYS A 21 -23.66 -14.16 -8.00
N ALA A 22 -24.70 -14.27 -8.84
CA ALA A 22 -24.82 -13.45 -10.04
C ALA A 22 -24.94 -11.94 -9.74
N SER A 23 -25.64 -11.57 -8.66
CA SER A 23 -25.76 -10.17 -8.19
C SER A 23 -24.41 -9.63 -7.72
N GLU A 24 -23.71 -10.38 -6.87
CA GLU A 24 -22.36 -10.03 -6.38
C GLU A 24 -21.40 -9.81 -7.55
N ARG A 25 -21.47 -10.66 -8.59
CA ARG A 25 -20.63 -10.49 -9.78
C ARG A 25 -20.87 -9.18 -10.51
N TYR A 26 -22.15 -8.86 -10.68
CA TYR A 26 -22.55 -7.65 -11.35
C TYR A 26 -22.04 -6.42 -10.59
N GLU A 27 -22.14 -6.42 -9.26
CA GLU A 27 -21.75 -5.27 -8.43
C GLU A 27 -20.24 -4.99 -8.44
N ILE A 28 -19.37 -6.01 -8.39
CA ILE A 28 -17.91 -5.84 -8.50
C ILE A 28 -17.55 -5.07 -9.79
N GLN A 29 -18.07 -5.53 -10.93
CA GLN A 29 -17.76 -4.92 -12.22
C GLN A 29 -18.36 -3.53 -12.36
N GLN A 30 -19.57 -3.29 -11.86
CA GLN A 30 -20.20 -1.96 -11.93
C GLN A 30 -19.46 -0.95 -11.05
N ASN A 31 -19.09 -1.32 -9.83
CA ASN A 31 -18.36 -0.43 -8.92
C ASN A 31 -16.99 -0.04 -9.50
N LEU A 32 -16.25 -0.99 -10.07
CA LEU A 32 -14.97 -0.68 -10.72
C LEU A 32 -15.15 0.19 -11.96
N LYS A 33 -16.13 -0.11 -12.83
CA LYS A 33 -16.44 0.73 -14.00
C LYS A 33 -16.82 2.14 -13.59
N PHE A 34 -17.57 2.30 -12.49
CA PHE A 34 -17.91 3.60 -11.92
C PHE A 34 -16.65 4.36 -11.49
N ILE A 35 -15.77 3.73 -10.70
CA ILE A 35 -14.51 4.33 -10.23
C ILE A 35 -13.63 4.78 -11.41
N ILE A 36 -13.45 3.93 -12.42
CA ILE A 36 -12.64 4.24 -13.61
C ILE A 36 -13.24 5.42 -14.39
N LYS A 37 -14.56 5.45 -14.57
CA LYS A 37 -15.25 6.49 -15.36
C LYS A 37 -15.56 7.76 -14.57
N HIS A 38 -15.31 7.77 -13.27
CA HIS A 38 -15.58 8.92 -12.40
C HIS A 38 -14.83 10.17 -12.92
N PRO A 39 -15.41 11.39 -12.88
CA PRO A 39 -14.75 12.59 -13.40
C PRO A 39 -13.34 12.85 -12.85
N LEU A 40 -13.09 12.50 -11.59
CA LEU A 40 -11.75 12.59 -11.00
C LEU A 40 -10.71 11.70 -11.70
N ASN A 41 -11.14 10.62 -12.33
CA ASN A 41 -10.29 9.62 -12.98
C ASN A 41 -10.34 9.66 -14.51
N LYS A 42 -11.47 10.07 -15.09
CA LYS A 42 -11.73 10.03 -16.53
C LYS A 42 -10.67 10.72 -17.37
N ASP A 43 -10.09 11.81 -16.87
CA ASP A 43 -9.12 12.62 -17.59
C ASP A 43 -7.68 12.48 -17.02
N ARG A 44 -7.45 11.50 -16.12
CA ARG A 44 -6.12 11.21 -15.56
C ARG A 44 -5.32 10.28 -16.48
N PRO A 45 -3.98 10.40 -16.52
CA PRO A 45 -3.13 9.44 -17.25
C PRO A 45 -3.38 7.98 -16.85
N ALA A 46 -3.62 7.72 -15.56
CA ALA A 46 -3.92 6.39 -15.03
C ALA A 46 -4.99 5.63 -15.83
N THR A 47 -6.09 6.28 -16.23
CA THR A 47 -7.19 5.60 -16.92
C THR A 47 -6.94 5.40 -18.41
N THR A 48 -6.10 6.22 -19.03
CA THR A 48 -5.67 6.06 -20.43
C THR A 48 -4.64 4.95 -20.61
N LEU A 49 -3.91 4.61 -19.55
CA LEU A 49 -2.85 3.61 -19.56
C LEU A 49 -3.36 2.21 -19.17
N LEU A 50 -4.60 2.10 -18.73
CA LEU A 50 -5.23 0.83 -18.33
C LEU A 50 -5.19 -0.19 -19.47
N GLY A 51 -4.75 -1.41 -19.14
CA GLY A 51 -4.75 -2.56 -20.02
C GLY A 51 -6.17 -2.98 -20.41
N THR A 52 -6.29 -3.58 -21.60
CA THR A 52 -7.56 -4.10 -22.09
C THR A 52 -8.08 -5.23 -21.19
N PRO A 53 -9.41 -5.41 -21.06
CA PRO A 53 -9.98 -6.55 -20.36
C PRO A 53 -9.37 -7.89 -20.77
N LEU A 54 -9.10 -8.76 -19.79
CA LEU A 54 -8.62 -10.11 -20.07
C LEU A 54 -9.78 -11.03 -20.46
N SER A 55 -9.46 -11.98 -21.34
CA SER A 55 -10.30 -13.16 -21.58
C SER A 55 -10.01 -14.26 -20.54
N VAL A 56 -10.98 -15.15 -20.33
CA VAL A 56 -10.84 -16.31 -19.42
C VAL A 56 -9.59 -17.14 -19.71
N LEU A 57 -9.21 -17.28 -20.99
CA LEU A 57 -8.00 -18.01 -21.37
C LEU A 57 -6.73 -17.28 -20.92
N GLN A 58 -6.67 -15.95 -21.10
CA GLN A 58 -5.53 -15.14 -20.65
C GLN A 58 -5.40 -15.18 -19.13
N GLU A 59 -6.51 -15.01 -18.41
CA GLU A 59 -6.56 -15.12 -16.94
C GLU A 59 -5.95 -16.44 -16.46
N TYR A 60 -6.38 -17.56 -17.04
CA TYR A 60 -5.91 -18.90 -16.69
C TYR A 60 -4.41 -19.06 -16.91
N PHE A 61 -3.89 -18.63 -18.07
CA PHE A 61 -2.47 -18.75 -18.40
C PHE A 61 -1.60 -17.88 -17.50
N THR A 62 -1.99 -16.62 -17.26
CA THR A 62 -1.23 -15.70 -16.43
C THR A 62 -1.14 -16.20 -14.99
N LEU A 63 -2.24 -16.76 -14.45
CA LEU A 63 -2.27 -17.23 -13.07
C LEU A 63 -1.57 -18.57 -12.84
N GLN A 64 -1.31 -19.38 -13.87
CA GLN A 64 -0.68 -20.71 -13.73
C GLN A 64 0.47 -20.76 -12.70
N PRO A 65 1.42 -19.80 -12.66
CA PRO A 65 2.55 -19.86 -11.74
C PRO A 65 2.17 -19.76 -10.25
N VAL A 66 0.97 -19.25 -9.95
CA VAL A 66 0.54 -18.92 -8.58
C VAL A 66 -0.72 -19.65 -8.10
N LEU A 67 -1.36 -20.48 -8.95
CA LEU A 67 -2.63 -21.17 -8.67
C LEU A 67 -2.58 -22.25 -7.58
N ASN A 68 -1.40 -22.64 -7.10
CA ASN A 68 -1.29 -23.69 -6.09
C ASN A 68 -1.96 -23.24 -4.78
N ASN A 69 -2.99 -23.98 -4.34
CA ASN A 69 -3.76 -23.78 -3.10
C ASN A 69 -4.71 -22.56 -3.06
N ILE A 70 -5.27 -22.16 -4.21
CA ILE A 70 -6.23 -21.06 -4.28
C ILE A 70 -7.68 -21.59 -4.30
N ASP A 71 -8.56 -21.03 -3.46
CA ASP A 71 -9.99 -21.29 -3.54
C ASP A 71 -10.59 -20.73 -4.85
N THR A 72 -11.24 -21.61 -5.60
CA THR A 72 -11.76 -21.27 -6.93
C THR A 72 -12.90 -20.26 -6.90
N PHE A 73 -13.64 -20.13 -5.80
CA PHE A 73 -14.74 -19.18 -5.72
C PHE A 73 -14.23 -17.75 -5.58
N HIS A 74 -13.34 -17.50 -4.62
CA HIS A 74 -12.76 -16.16 -4.43
C HIS A 74 -11.88 -15.75 -5.60
N LEU A 75 -11.18 -16.69 -6.24
CA LEU A 75 -10.44 -16.40 -7.47
C LEU A 75 -11.37 -15.87 -8.57
N ASN A 76 -12.54 -16.48 -8.76
CA ASN A 76 -13.52 -16.00 -9.74
C ASN A 76 -14.07 -14.60 -9.41
N GLN A 77 -14.08 -14.17 -8.16
CA GLN A 77 -14.42 -12.78 -7.81
C GLN A 77 -13.32 -11.82 -8.26
N LEU A 78 -12.06 -12.17 -8.01
CA LEU A 78 -10.92 -11.39 -8.47
C LEU A 78 -10.88 -11.27 -10.00
N LEU A 79 -11.11 -12.37 -10.72
CA LEU A 79 -11.07 -12.36 -12.20
C LEU A 79 -12.08 -11.38 -12.81
N GLN A 80 -13.18 -11.09 -12.14
CA GLN A 80 -14.13 -10.11 -12.63
C GLN A 80 -13.60 -8.69 -12.65
N VAL A 81 -12.64 -8.36 -11.79
CA VAL A 81 -11.90 -7.09 -11.86
C VAL A 81 -11.09 -7.04 -13.15
N TYR A 82 -10.38 -8.12 -13.48
CA TYR A 82 -9.56 -8.21 -14.70
C TYR A 82 -10.37 -8.32 -16.00
N GLN A 83 -11.65 -8.71 -15.91
CA GLN A 83 -12.62 -8.63 -17.01
C GLN A 83 -13.14 -7.20 -17.28
N VAL A 84 -12.83 -6.25 -16.40
CA VAL A 84 -13.09 -4.82 -16.66
C VAL A 84 -11.85 -4.14 -17.24
N THR A 85 -10.67 -4.48 -16.75
CA THR A 85 -9.38 -3.97 -17.24
C THR A 85 -8.23 -4.80 -16.67
N ASP A 86 -7.16 -4.98 -17.42
CA ASP A 86 -5.92 -5.61 -16.93
C ASP A 86 -5.01 -4.64 -16.15
N GLY A 87 -5.56 -3.62 -15.50
CA GLY A 87 -4.78 -2.69 -14.68
C GLY A 87 -3.61 -2.04 -15.42
N LEU A 88 -2.52 -1.78 -14.71
CA LEU A 88 -1.30 -1.15 -15.23
C LEU A 88 -0.11 -2.04 -14.92
N LYS A 89 0.73 -2.28 -15.92
CA LYS A 89 2.05 -2.86 -15.72
C LYS A 89 3.05 -1.74 -15.47
N ALA A 90 3.09 -1.22 -14.25
CA ALA A 90 3.84 -0.01 -13.91
C ALA A 90 5.36 -0.17 -14.08
N SER A 91 5.86 -1.41 -14.02
CA SER A 91 7.26 -1.76 -14.32
C SER A 91 7.68 -1.41 -15.75
N GLU A 92 6.73 -1.25 -16.68
CA GLU A 92 6.99 -0.87 -18.08
C GLU A 92 6.73 0.64 -18.34
N LEU A 93 6.26 1.37 -17.32
CA LEU A 93 5.91 2.79 -17.41
C LEU A 93 7.01 3.65 -16.78
N ASP A 94 8.17 3.65 -17.41
CA ASP A 94 9.31 4.48 -17.02
C ASP A 94 9.05 5.97 -17.30
N GLY A 95 9.42 6.83 -16.35
CA GLY A 95 9.30 8.28 -16.47
C GLY A 95 7.91 8.87 -16.22
N VAL A 96 6.88 8.04 -15.99
CA VAL A 96 5.55 8.52 -15.58
C VAL A 96 5.54 8.78 -14.07
N PRO A 97 5.15 9.99 -13.61
CA PRO A 97 5.05 10.27 -12.18
C PRO A 97 4.08 9.31 -11.47
N ILE A 98 4.46 8.81 -10.29
CA ILE A 98 3.66 7.81 -9.52
C ILE A 98 2.22 8.30 -9.28
N LYS A 99 2.05 9.59 -8.94
CA LYS A 99 0.73 10.21 -8.73
C LYS A 99 -0.18 10.12 -9.96
N ASP A 100 0.39 10.06 -11.15
CA ASP A 100 -0.35 10.01 -12.41
C ASP A 100 -0.81 8.60 -12.75
N LEU A 101 -0.30 7.57 -12.04
CA LEU A 101 -0.72 6.18 -12.12
C LEU A 101 -1.88 5.86 -11.17
N TRP A 102 -2.17 6.75 -10.21
CA TRP A 102 -3.16 6.50 -9.17
C TRP A 102 -4.58 6.44 -9.73
N LEU A 103 -5.22 5.28 -9.53
CA LEU A 103 -6.65 5.06 -9.73
C LEU A 103 -7.44 5.30 -8.43
N LEU A 104 -6.78 5.03 -7.30
CA LEU A 104 -7.26 5.24 -5.94
C LEU A 104 -6.27 6.15 -5.18
N PRO A 105 -6.66 6.77 -4.06
CA PRO A 105 -5.73 7.59 -3.26
C PRO A 105 -4.46 6.82 -2.89
N GLY A 106 -3.32 7.15 -3.52
CA GLY A 106 -2.02 6.52 -3.24
C GLY A 106 -1.72 5.23 -4.01
N TYR A 107 -2.67 4.68 -4.76
CA TYR A 107 -2.54 3.34 -5.34
C TYR A 107 -2.92 3.28 -6.83
N TYR A 108 -2.12 2.54 -7.61
CA TYR A 108 -2.46 2.11 -8.97
C TYR A 108 -2.96 0.67 -8.97
N MET A 109 -3.85 0.33 -9.90
CA MET A 109 -4.28 -1.05 -10.10
C MET A 109 -3.21 -1.79 -10.89
N MET A 110 -2.71 -2.90 -10.36
CA MET A 110 -1.67 -3.70 -11.01
C MET A 110 -2.25 -4.55 -12.14
N SER A 111 -1.45 -4.83 -13.17
CA SER A 111 -1.82 -5.85 -14.14
C SER A 111 -1.71 -7.24 -13.56
N LEU A 112 -2.48 -8.20 -14.10
CA LEU A 112 -2.47 -9.56 -13.57
C LEU A 112 -1.07 -10.19 -13.66
N GLU A 113 -0.31 -9.86 -14.69
CA GLU A 113 1.08 -10.26 -14.83
C GLU A 113 1.96 -9.66 -13.72
N GLU A 114 1.85 -8.36 -13.45
CA GLU A 114 2.62 -7.70 -12.38
C GLU A 114 2.25 -8.26 -11.00
N VAL A 115 0.98 -8.61 -10.78
CA VAL A 115 0.52 -9.32 -9.57
C VAL A 115 1.25 -10.64 -9.40
N VAL A 116 1.33 -11.45 -10.46
CA VAL A 116 1.99 -12.76 -10.45
C VAL A 116 3.48 -12.64 -10.21
N ASP A 117 4.15 -11.71 -10.90
CA ASP A 117 5.58 -11.45 -10.71
C ASP A 117 5.88 -10.98 -9.28
N THR A 118 5.05 -10.07 -8.76
CA THR A 118 5.17 -9.56 -7.39
C THR A 118 4.97 -10.68 -6.37
N CYS A 119 3.94 -11.52 -6.54
CA CYS A 119 3.73 -12.71 -5.72
C CYS A 119 4.94 -13.64 -5.74
N ALA A 120 5.52 -13.91 -6.91
CA ALA A 120 6.69 -14.77 -7.03
C ALA A 120 7.90 -14.22 -6.27
N VAL A 121 8.07 -12.90 -6.20
CA VAL A 121 9.10 -12.25 -5.38
C VAL A 121 8.75 -12.31 -3.90
N LEU A 122 7.53 -11.94 -3.50
CA LEU A 122 7.13 -11.83 -2.09
C LEU A 122 7.10 -13.18 -1.39
N ARG A 123 6.55 -14.22 -2.04
CA ARG A 123 6.56 -15.60 -1.53
C ARG A 123 7.96 -16.18 -1.30
N ARG A 124 8.99 -15.62 -1.94
CA ARG A 124 10.39 -16.03 -1.77
C ARG A 124 11.17 -15.16 -0.78
N THR A 125 10.69 -13.95 -0.50
CA THR A 125 11.48 -12.92 0.20
C THR A 125 10.83 -12.40 1.47
N SER A 126 9.60 -12.80 1.77
CA SER A 126 8.86 -12.38 2.96
C SER A 126 8.40 -13.62 3.72
N ASP A 127 8.77 -13.68 5.01
CA ASP A 127 8.38 -14.75 5.91
C ASP A 127 6.92 -14.63 6.39
N VAL A 128 6.26 -13.50 6.09
CA VAL A 128 4.87 -13.22 6.47
C VAL A 128 3.91 -13.25 5.28
N TRP A 129 4.41 -13.37 4.05
CA TRP A 129 3.54 -13.34 2.87
C TRP A 129 2.73 -14.64 2.75
N ASN A 130 1.41 -14.52 2.87
CA ASN A 130 0.51 -15.66 2.71
C ASN A 130 0.46 -16.09 1.24
N LEU A 131 0.51 -17.41 0.98
CA LEU A 131 0.43 -17.94 -0.39
C LEU A 131 -0.89 -17.59 -1.08
N ALA A 132 -1.99 -17.38 -0.35
CA ALA A 132 -3.28 -17.02 -0.93
C ALA A 132 -3.44 -15.52 -1.25
N TRP A 133 -2.48 -14.68 -0.87
CA TRP A 133 -2.52 -13.25 -1.07
C TRP A 133 -2.08 -12.84 -2.47
N LEU A 134 -2.90 -12.00 -3.10
CA LEU A 134 -2.64 -11.38 -4.39
C LEU A 134 -2.66 -9.85 -4.23
N PRO A 135 -1.54 -9.13 -4.48
CA PRO A 135 -1.51 -7.67 -4.39
C PRO A 135 -2.18 -7.08 -5.64
N ILE A 136 -3.39 -6.57 -5.47
CA ILE A 136 -4.22 -6.08 -6.59
C ILE A 136 -4.02 -4.58 -6.86
N PHE A 137 -3.58 -3.84 -5.85
CA PHE A 137 -3.12 -2.46 -6.01
C PHE A 137 -1.77 -2.26 -5.34
N SER A 138 -0.97 -1.33 -5.87
CA SER A 138 0.36 -1.00 -5.37
C SER A 138 0.56 0.50 -5.27
N SER A 139 1.33 0.94 -4.27
CA SER A 139 1.79 2.33 -4.14
C SER A 139 3.08 2.60 -4.92
N ARG A 140 3.73 1.57 -5.47
CA ARG A 140 5.10 1.57 -6.01
C ARG A 140 6.20 1.86 -4.96
N SER A 141 5.82 2.17 -3.72
CA SER A 141 6.73 2.30 -2.57
C SER A 141 6.74 1.06 -1.66
N GLY A 142 6.10 -0.03 -2.07
CA GLY A 142 6.07 -1.30 -1.35
C GLY A 142 4.82 -1.53 -0.50
N ASP A 143 3.82 -0.64 -0.59
CA ASP A 143 2.51 -0.85 0.02
C ASP A 143 1.58 -1.52 -1.00
N PHE A 144 0.74 -2.43 -0.52
CA PHE A 144 -0.21 -3.16 -1.35
C PHE A 144 -1.61 -3.12 -0.76
N ILE A 145 -2.62 -3.08 -1.63
CA ILE A 145 -3.94 -3.58 -1.28
C ILE A 145 -4.00 -5.01 -1.78
N VAL A 146 -4.25 -5.93 -0.87
CA VAL A 146 -4.12 -7.37 -1.06
C VAL A 146 -5.49 -8.01 -0.99
N TYR A 147 -5.76 -8.89 -1.94
CA TYR A 147 -6.93 -9.76 -1.91
C TYR A 147 -6.52 -11.16 -1.45
N ASP A 148 -7.13 -11.65 -0.38
CA ASP A 148 -6.90 -12.99 0.13
C ASP A 148 -7.87 -13.96 -0.54
N THR A 149 -7.32 -14.83 -1.37
CA THR A 149 -8.13 -15.81 -2.09
C THR A 149 -8.64 -16.97 -1.23
N ASN A 150 -8.23 -17.10 0.02
CA ASN A 150 -8.79 -18.14 0.92
C ASN A 150 -10.15 -17.75 1.49
N ASN A 151 -10.34 -16.48 1.83
CA ASN A 151 -11.53 -15.98 2.55
C ASN A 151 -12.27 -14.86 1.80
N GLY A 152 -11.67 -14.28 0.74
CA GLY A 152 -12.25 -13.18 -0.02
C GLY A 152 -12.04 -11.79 0.61
N HIS A 153 -11.35 -11.71 1.74
CA HIS A 153 -11.13 -10.45 2.45
C HIS A 153 -10.09 -9.60 1.71
N VAL A 154 -10.17 -8.29 1.95
CA VAL A 154 -9.25 -7.30 1.39
C VAL A 154 -8.47 -6.66 2.52
N TYR A 155 -7.15 -6.67 2.40
CA TYR A 155 -6.22 -6.15 3.39
C TYR A 155 -5.40 -5.00 2.80
N GLU A 156 -5.04 -4.03 3.63
CA GLU A 156 -3.99 -3.07 3.29
C GLU A 156 -2.70 -3.48 4.01
N MET A 157 -1.63 -3.62 3.22
CA MET A 157 -0.31 -3.98 3.70
C MET A 157 0.63 -2.80 3.50
N LEU A 158 1.04 -2.18 4.60
CA LEU A 158 1.83 -0.95 4.63
C LEU A 158 3.35 -1.19 4.77
N THR A 159 3.78 -2.43 4.99
CA THR A 159 5.18 -2.89 4.89
C THR A 159 5.23 -4.40 4.66
N LYS A 160 6.39 -4.94 4.24
CA LYS A 160 6.64 -6.38 4.16
C LYS A 160 6.47 -7.15 5.48
N GLU A 161 6.36 -6.51 6.65
CA GLU A 161 6.27 -7.19 7.96
C GLU A 161 5.27 -6.60 8.97
N SER A 162 4.36 -5.69 8.59
CA SER A 162 3.41 -5.08 9.54
C SER A 162 1.95 -5.27 9.13
N LEU A 163 1.31 -6.20 9.85
CA LEU A 163 -0.10 -6.34 10.22
C LEU A 163 -1.17 -5.84 9.25
N GLU A 164 -1.91 -6.83 8.78
CA GLU A 164 -3.17 -6.82 8.03
C GLU A 164 -4.24 -5.96 8.69
N TRP A 165 -4.45 -4.75 8.19
CA TRP A 165 -5.73 -4.10 8.44
C TRP A 165 -6.69 -4.62 7.38
N GLU A 166 -7.64 -5.44 7.80
CA GLU A 166 -8.78 -5.76 6.95
C GLU A 166 -9.49 -4.45 6.64
N VAL A 167 -9.45 -4.06 5.37
CA VAL A 167 -10.10 -2.85 4.88
C VAL A 167 -11.50 -3.14 4.33
N ALA A 168 -11.79 -4.41 4.04
CA ALA A 168 -13.12 -4.89 3.72
C ALA A 168 -13.23 -6.43 3.85
N PRO A 169 -14.41 -6.94 4.22
CA PRO A 169 -14.68 -8.38 4.28
C PRO A 169 -14.88 -9.03 2.90
N SER A 170 -15.00 -8.23 1.84
CA SER A 170 -15.09 -8.74 0.47
C SER A 170 -14.61 -7.72 -0.57
N LEU A 171 -14.23 -8.21 -1.75
CA LEU A 171 -13.89 -7.35 -2.89
C LEU A 171 -15.07 -6.49 -3.35
N GLN A 172 -16.29 -7.03 -3.27
CA GLN A 172 -17.52 -6.30 -3.55
C GLN A 172 -17.69 -5.12 -2.58
N HIS A 173 -17.50 -5.35 -1.27
CA HIS A 173 -17.61 -4.32 -0.24
C HIS A 173 -16.53 -3.25 -0.39
N PHE A 174 -15.29 -3.67 -0.65
CA PHE A 174 -14.16 -2.77 -0.90
C PHE A 174 -14.44 -1.80 -2.07
N LEU A 175 -14.82 -2.33 -3.24
CA LEU A 175 -15.10 -1.51 -4.42
C LEU A 175 -16.38 -0.69 -4.26
N GLY A 176 -17.39 -1.22 -3.57
CA GLY A 176 -18.63 -0.51 -3.27
C GLY A 176 -18.39 0.73 -2.39
N ASN A 177 -17.62 0.57 -1.31
CA ASN A 177 -17.25 1.68 -0.43
C ASN A 177 -16.42 2.74 -1.17
N LEU A 178 -15.48 2.32 -2.01
CA LEU A 178 -14.73 3.24 -2.88
C LEU A 178 -15.65 4.00 -3.82
N ALA A 179 -16.54 3.31 -4.55
CA ALA A 179 -17.49 3.94 -5.46
C ALA A 179 -18.37 4.96 -4.73
N GLN A 180 -18.83 4.65 -3.51
CA GLN A 180 -19.56 5.58 -2.67
C GLN A 180 -18.71 6.80 -2.26
N LYS A 181 -17.45 6.60 -1.88
CA LYS A 181 -16.54 7.71 -1.52
C LYS A 181 -16.24 8.63 -2.71
N PHE A 182 -16.13 8.08 -3.92
CA PHE A 182 -16.05 8.86 -5.15
C PHE A 182 -17.35 9.65 -5.40
N SER A 183 -18.52 8.99 -5.34
CA SER A 183 -19.80 9.62 -5.64
C SER A 183 -20.20 10.72 -4.66
N THR A 184 -19.79 10.60 -3.39
CA THR A 184 -20.05 11.59 -2.33
C THR A 184 -19.01 12.71 -2.27
N GLY A 185 -17.97 12.67 -3.11
CA GLY A 185 -16.90 13.68 -3.11
C GLY A 185 -16.03 13.65 -1.85
N ARG A 186 -16.00 12.50 -1.15
CA ARG A 186 -15.03 12.23 -0.08
C ARG A 186 -13.64 12.03 -0.66
N ILE A 187 -13.52 11.35 -1.79
CA ILE A 187 -12.28 11.34 -2.58
C ILE A 187 -12.22 12.63 -3.40
N HIS A 188 -11.09 13.32 -3.36
CA HIS A 188 -10.85 14.57 -4.09
C HIS A 188 -9.38 14.72 -4.47
N ILE A 189 -9.07 15.72 -5.28
CA ILE A 189 -7.70 16.14 -5.55
C ILE A 189 -7.39 17.36 -4.70
N ASP A 190 -6.31 17.30 -3.95
CA ASP A 190 -5.86 18.43 -3.13
C ASP A 190 -5.15 19.51 -3.95
N GLU A 191 -4.76 20.59 -3.29
CA GLU A 191 -4.04 21.72 -3.88
C GLU A 191 -2.68 21.35 -4.49
N HIS A 192 -2.12 20.20 -4.13
CA HIS A 192 -0.86 19.67 -4.66
C HIS A 192 -1.08 18.67 -5.82
N GLY A 193 -2.33 18.46 -6.25
CA GLY A 193 -2.66 17.53 -7.32
C GLY A 193 -2.67 16.06 -6.89
N LEU A 194 -2.67 15.78 -5.59
CA LEU A 194 -2.70 14.42 -5.04
C LEU A 194 -4.14 13.99 -4.77
N MET A 195 -4.44 12.72 -5.06
CA MET A 195 -5.74 12.14 -4.75
C MET A 195 -5.79 11.74 -3.27
N THR A 196 -6.75 12.26 -2.52
CA THR A 196 -6.88 12.09 -1.07
C THR A 196 -8.34 11.88 -0.65
N GLU A 197 -8.55 11.32 0.54
CA GLU A 197 -9.86 11.21 1.18
C GLU A 197 -10.06 12.33 2.23
N LYS A 198 -11.28 12.87 2.29
CA LYS A 198 -11.71 13.79 3.36
C LYS A 198 -12.03 13.04 4.65
N ALA A 199 -11.47 13.53 5.75
CA ALA A 199 -11.81 13.11 7.11
C ALA A 199 -13.32 13.24 7.39
N ASN A 200 -13.90 12.28 8.11
CA ASN A 200 -15.31 12.32 8.52
C ASN A 200 -15.59 13.47 9.50
N ALA A 201 -16.52 14.36 9.17
CA ALA A 201 -16.95 15.46 10.05
C ALA A 201 -17.88 15.02 11.20
N ASN A 202 -18.32 13.75 11.24
CA ASN A 202 -19.39 13.28 12.13
C ASN A 202 -18.95 12.63 13.45
N ASN A 203 -17.65 12.54 13.75
CA ASN A 203 -17.17 11.90 14.99
C ASN A 203 -16.95 12.87 16.18
N ALA A 204 -17.41 14.13 16.07
CA ALA A 204 -17.26 15.12 17.15
C ALA A 204 -18.44 15.19 18.13
N GLN A 205 -19.53 14.44 17.90
CA GLN A 205 -20.72 14.46 18.76
C GLN A 205 -21.34 13.07 18.86
N ASN A 206 -21.23 12.49 20.06
CA ASN A 206 -21.92 11.30 20.62
C ASN A 206 -20.95 10.20 21.06
N ASN A 207 -20.18 10.48 22.11
CA ASN A 207 -19.65 9.45 23.00
C ASN A 207 -20.71 9.16 24.07
N ASP A 208 -21.62 8.23 23.78
CA ASP A 208 -22.23 7.39 24.81
C ASP A 208 -22.82 6.14 24.12
N ASP A 209 -22.33 4.97 24.53
CA ASP A 209 -22.88 3.64 24.30
C ASP A 209 -23.14 3.16 22.86
N ARG A 210 -22.15 2.45 22.28
CA ARG A 210 -22.34 1.20 21.50
C ARG A 210 -21.01 0.60 21.02
N GLU A 211 -20.54 -0.42 21.73
CA GLU A 211 -19.70 -1.48 21.14
C GLU A 211 -20.61 -2.31 20.22
N ASP A 212 -20.51 -2.14 18.89
CA ASP A 212 -20.90 -3.10 17.82
C ASP A 212 -21.07 -2.43 16.43
N GLU A 213 -20.09 -1.63 15.98
CA GLU A 213 -19.99 -1.27 14.55
C GLU A 213 -18.58 -1.55 14.02
N ILE A 214 -18.48 -2.61 13.21
CA ILE A 214 -17.31 -2.98 12.41
C ILE A 214 -16.89 -1.75 11.59
N SER A 215 -15.68 -1.25 11.83
CA SER A 215 -15.12 -0.04 11.22
C SER A 215 -15.12 -0.12 9.68
N ASN A 216 -16.17 0.42 9.06
CA ASN A 216 -16.36 0.55 7.59
C ASN A 216 -15.47 1.62 6.93
N THR A 217 -14.37 2.01 7.58
CA THR A 217 -13.47 3.04 7.05
C THR A 217 -12.27 2.36 6.39
N LEU A 218 -12.26 2.35 5.06
CA LEU A 218 -11.01 2.25 4.29
C LEU A 218 -10.07 3.36 4.77
N LEU A 219 -9.07 2.99 5.57
CA LEU A 219 -8.10 3.92 6.14
C LEU A 219 -7.00 4.19 5.10
N PHE A 220 -7.27 5.07 4.14
CA PHE A 220 -6.17 5.57 3.31
C PHE A 220 -5.12 6.24 4.20
N PRO A 221 -3.87 6.40 3.75
CA PRO A 221 -2.77 6.94 4.59
C PRO A 221 -3.04 8.27 5.33
N GLY A 222 -4.13 8.99 5.01
CA GLY A 222 -4.62 10.16 5.75
C GLY A 222 -5.67 9.89 6.85
N ASP A 223 -6.40 8.78 6.83
CA ASP A 223 -7.55 8.51 7.72
C ASP A 223 -7.22 7.65 8.95
N SER A 224 -6.16 6.83 8.95
CA SER A 224 -5.75 6.07 10.16
C SER A 224 -5.33 6.95 11.33
N MET A 225 -5.05 8.23 11.05
CA MET A 225 -4.65 9.24 12.02
C MET A 225 -5.82 9.93 12.74
N ASN A 226 -7.06 9.80 12.26
CA ASN A 226 -8.19 10.51 12.87
C ASN A 226 -8.82 9.74 14.04
N HIS A 227 -8.80 8.40 14.02
CA HIS A 227 -9.34 7.60 15.13
C HIS A 227 -8.41 7.61 16.36
N VAL A 228 -7.09 7.66 16.15
CA VAL A 228 -6.10 7.82 17.23
C VAL A 228 -6.10 9.26 17.80
N ARG A 229 -6.59 10.24 17.04
CA ARG A 229 -6.64 11.66 17.45
C ARG A 229 -7.75 11.99 18.43
N ALA A 230 -8.86 11.25 18.44
CA ALA A 230 -10.04 11.62 19.22
C ALA A 230 -9.86 11.46 20.74
N GLU A 231 -8.95 10.57 21.19
CA GLU A 231 -8.61 10.43 22.61
C GLU A 231 -7.52 11.41 23.09
N ILE A 232 -6.79 12.06 22.18
CA ILE A 232 -5.60 12.84 22.51
C ILE A 232 -5.82 14.37 22.42
N LEU A 233 -6.90 14.85 21.78
CA LEU A 233 -7.10 16.28 21.55
C LEU A 233 -7.89 17.01 22.66
N GLN A 234 -7.33 17.02 23.87
CA GLN A 234 -7.50 18.12 24.82
C GLN A 234 -6.13 18.68 25.20
N ASN A 235 -5.57 19.54 24.34
CA ASN A 235 -4.66 20.67 24.64
C ASN A 235 -3.74 20.98 23.45
N GLU A 236 -3.73 22.24 23.00
CA GLU A 236 -2.85 22.75 21.94
C GLU A 236 -1.41 23.06 22.44
N GLU A 237 -0.48 23.06 21.48
CA GLU A 237 0.96 23.42 21.53
C GLU A 237 1.96 22.44 22.18
N ASN A 238 2.25 21.35 21.46
CA ASN A 238 3.58 20.73 21.42
C ASN A 238 3.85 20.28 19.98
N VAL A 239 4.79 20.91 19.27
CA VAL A 239 5.23 20.43 17.96
C VAL A 239 6.10 19.21 18.20
N GLU A 240 5.47 18.03 18.20
CA GLU A 240 6.16 16.75 18.36
C GLU A 240 7.13 16.53 17.19
N VAL A 241 8.43 16.48 17.47
CA VAL A 241 9.46 16.18 16.46
C VAL A 241 9.31 14.71 16.05
N PRO A 242 9.02 14.41 14.77
CA PRO A 242 8.76 13.05 14.34
C PRO A 242 9.91 12.09 14.62
N ASN A 243 9.60 10.88 15.10
CA ASN A 243 10.60 9.86 15.44
C ASN A 243 10.65 8.74 14.40
N LEU A 244 11.80 8.58 13.74
CA LEU A 244 12.10 7.55 12.75
C LEU A 244 12.61 6.29 13.45
N ILE A 245 11.94 5.17 13.21
CA ILE A 245 12.29 3.85 13.74
C ILE A 245 12.44 2.90 12.57
N PHE A 246 13.52 2.12 12.54
CA PHE A 246 13.69 1.03 11.58
C PHE A 246 13.43 -0.34 12.22
N ALA A 247 12.77 -1.22 11.49
CA ALA A 247 12.58 -2.61 11.90
C ALA A 247 13.86 -3.44 11.69
N CYS A 248 14.65 -3.61 12.76
CA CYS A 248 15.97 -4.26 12.69
C CYS A 248 15.97 -5.76 12.48
N THR A 249 14.81 -6.39 12.65
CA THR A 249 14.61 -7.81 12.33
C THR A 249 14.89 -8.09 10.85
N ASN A 250 14.57 -7.15 9.97
CA ASN A 250 14.56 -7.37 8.51
C ASN A 250 15.61 -6.53 7.76
N MET A 251 16.24 -5.60 8.47
CA MET A 251 17.40 -4.85 7.98
C MET A 251 18.52 -4.84 9.04
N PRO A 252 19.01 -6.01 9.46
CA PRO A 252 19.97 -6.10 10.56
C PRO A 252 21.29 -5.38 10.24
N ASN A 253 21.74 -5.37 8.99
CA ASN A 253 22.98 -4.70 8.61
C ASN A 253 22.82 -3.18 8.58
N ILE A 254 21.66 -2.68 8.15
CA ILE A 254 21.30 -1.26 8.26
C ILE A 254 21.28 -0.81 9.72
N CYS A 255 20.55 -1.53 10.58
CA CYS A 255 20.48 -1.18 11.99
C CYS A 255 21.85 -1.26 12.67
N GLN A 256 22.69 -2.23 12.28
CA GLN A 256 24.06 -2.30 12.77
C GLN A 256 24.89 -1.08 12.33
N ASN A 257 24.77 -0.62 11.07
CA ASN A 257 25.46 0.58 10.61
C ASN A 257 25.03 1.82 11.39
N ILE A 258 23.72 2.03 11.55
CA ILE A 258 23.16 3.15 12.32
C ILE A 258 23.61 3.11 13.77
N LYS A 259 23.55 1.94 14.41
CA LYS A 259 24.03 1.73 15.78
C LYS A 259 25.52 2.04 15.92
N ASN A 260 26.35 1.56 14.99
CA ASN A 260 27.78 1.85 14.97
C ASN A 260 28.05 3.34 14.81
N ALA A 261 27.31 4.01 13.93
CA ALA A 261 27.44 5.44 13.69
C ALA A 261 27.07 6.27 14.93
N ILE A 262 25.93 5.96 15.56
CA ILE A 262 25.48 6.61 16.80
C ILE A 262 26.49 6.37 17.93
N ASN A 263 26.96 5.13 18.11
CA ASN A 263 27.98 4.80 19.11
C ASN A 263 29.31 5.51 18.85
N SER A 264 29.60 5.86 17.59
CA SER A 264 30.75 6.65 17.17
C SER A 264 30.52 8.17 17.28
N GLY A 265 29.42 8.60 17.89
CA GLY A 265 29.12 10.01 18.15
C GLY A 265 28.34 10.72 17.04
N LYS A 266 27.77 10.00 16.06
CA LYS A 266 26.85 10.63 15.08
C LYS A 266 25.55 11.04 15.76
N THR A 267 25.07 12.24 15.41
CA THR A 267 23.82 12.78 15.94
C THR A 267 22.62 11.94 15.54
N ARG A 268 21.60 11.95 16.40
CA ARG A 268 20.27 11.39 16.15
C ARG A 268 19.24 12.46 15.78
N ASN A 269 19.55 13.74 16.00
CA ASN A 269 18.77 14.87 15.52
C ASN A 269 19.18 15.15 14.08
N LEU A 270 18.29 14.82 13.15
CA LEU A 270 18.52 14.95 11.72
C LEU A 270 17.62 16.04 11.15
N GLN A 271 18.13 16.75 10.15
CA GLN A 271 17.38 17.77 9.45
C GLN A 271 17.28 17.39 7.99
N ARG A 272 16.05 17.23 7.46
CA ARG A 272 15.83 16.82 6.08
C ARG A 272 16.31 17.91 5.12
N ILE A 273 16.91 17.47 4.02
CA ILE A 273 17.13 18.29 2.82
C ILE A 273 16.35 17.70 1.66
N THR A 274 15.85 18.55 0.76
CA THR A 274 15.08 18.10 -0.42
C THR A 274 15.76 18.44 -1.75
N ASP A 275 16.81 19.26 -1.75
CA ASP A 275 17.59 19.60 -2.94
C ASP A 275 18.28 18.34 -3.53
N PRO A 276 17.90 17.90 -4.74
CA PRO A 276 18.42 16.69 -5.36
C PRO A 276 19.93 16.75 -5.64
N ASP A 277 20.48 17.92 -5.96
CA ASP A 277 21.91 18.08 -6.26
C ASP A 277 22.74 17.93 -4.98
N GLN A 278 22.27 18.52 -3.88
CA GLN A 278 22.91 18.35 -2.58
C GLN A 278 22.82 16.91 -2.06
N ILE A 279 21.69 16.24 -2.24
CA ILE A 279 21.52 14.82 -1.87
C ILE A 279 22.49 13.94 -2.68
N LYS A 280 22.60 14.17 -3.99
CA LYS A 280 23.55 13.45 -4.85
C LYS A 280 24.99 13.68 -4.41
N LYS A 281 25.35 14.92 -4.09
CA LYS A 281 26.66 15.29 -3.54
C LYS A 281 26.93 14.60 -2.21
N ASN A 282 25.95 14.53 -1.31
CA ASN A 282 26.08 13.80 -0.06
C ASN A 282 26.33 12.30 -0.30
N ARG A 283 25.55 11.64 -1.16
CA ARG A 283 25.79 10.23 -1.53
C ARG A 283 27.18 10.02 -2.10
N GLN A 284 27.62 10.89 -3.00
CA GLN A 284 28.93 10.79 -3.62
C GLN A 284 30.06 10.98 -2.59
N ASN A 285 29.91 11.91 -1.65
CA ASN A 285 30.89 12.15 -0.59
C ASN A 285 30.97 11.03 0.44
N ALA A 286 29.85 10.35 0.73
CA ALA A 286 29.81 9.22 1.65
C ALA A 286 30.28 7.93 0.95
N CYS A 287 29.65 7.57 -0.17
CA CYS A 287 29.76 6.27 -0.79
C CYS A 287 30.56 6.23 -2.10
N GLY A 288 30.96 7.37 -2.66
CA GLY A 288 31.62 7.44 -3.98
C GLY A 288 32.96 6.73 -4.10
N HIS A 289 33.60 6.41 -2.97
CA HIS A 289 34.85 5.64 -2.89
C HIS A 289 34.67 4.26 -2.25
N VAL A 290 33.43 3.87 -1.92
CA VAL A 290 33.13 2.59 -1.28
C VAL A 290 32.83 1.56 -2.36
N SER A 291 33.59 0.47 -2.38
CA SER A 291 33.37 -0.65 -3.30
C SER A 291 32.74 -1.82 -2.55
N CYS A 292 31.49 -2.14 -2.87
CA CYS A 292 30.78 -3.29 -2.30
C CYS A 292 30.80 -4.49 -3.25
N LYS A 293 30.66 -5.69 -2.70
CA LYS A 293 30.52 -6.91 -3.50
C LYS A 293 29.20 -6.90 -4.27
N LYS A 294 29.10 -7.72 -5.32
CA LYS A 294 27.86 -7.90 -6.09
C LYS A 294 26.72 -8.36 -5.17
N GLY A 295 25.58 -7.67 -5.23
CA GLY A 295 24.41 -7.91 -4.38
C GLY A 295 24.35 -7.01 -3.14
N ASP A 296 25.44 -6.30 -2.83
CA ASP A 296 25.50 -5.32 -1.76
C ASP A 296 25.54 -3.90 -2.33
N SER A 297 25.23 -2.93 -1.48
CA SER A 297 25.32 -1.51 -1.76
C SER A 297 25.85 -0.77 -0.53
N CYS A 298 26.45 0.40 -0.74
CA CYS A 298 26.87 1.27 0.35
C CYS A 298 25.63 1.90 0.99
N ASP A 299 25.52 1.76 2.31
CA ASP A 299 24.59 2.49 3.18
C ASP A 299 25.38 3.53 3.98
N GLU A 300 24.73 4.66 4.30
CA GLU A 300 25.35 5.79 4.98
C GLU A 300 24.48 6.34 6.12
N TYR A 301 25.12 6.59 7.27
CA TYR A 301 24.53 7.34 8.37
C TYR A 301 25.46 8.45 8.87
N PRO A 302 25.01 9.72 8.98
CA PRO A 302 23.66 10.21 8.67
C PRO A 302 23.27 10.12 7.18
N PHE A 303 21.97 10.00 6.90
CA PHE A 303 21.46 9.74 5.55
C PHE A 303 21.81 10.87 4.59
N ALA A 304 22.03 10.55 3.31
CA ALA A 304 22.30 11.58 2.30
C ALA A 304 21.16 12.61 2.12
N SER A 305 19.93 12.25 2.51
CA SER A 305 18.76 13.14 2.53
C SER A 305 18.70 14.06 3.76
N THR A 306 19.80 14.21 4.50
CA THR A 306 19.90 15.08 5.68
C THR A 306 21.06 16.06 5.56
N SER A 307 20.98 17.18 6.26
CA SER A 307 22.06 18.18 6.32
C SER A 307 23.35 17.63 6.96
N GLN A 308 23.22 16.61 7.82
CA GLN A 308 24.31 15.93 8.49
C GLN A 308 24.94 14.80 7.66
N GLY A 309 24.31 14.46 6.53
CA GLY A 309 24.79 13.42 5.62
C GLY A 309 25.99 13.87 4.77
N GLY A 310 26.60 12.92 4.07
CA GLY A 310 27.74 13.17 3.20
C GLY A 310 29.09 13.00 3.89
N THR A 311 29.96 14.01 3.81
CA THR A 311 31.35 13.88 4.27
C THR A 311 31.42 13.49 5.76
N GLY A 312 32.12 12.40 6.03
CA GLY A 312 32.28 11.87 7.38
C GLY A 312 31.11 11.02 7.86
N ALA A 313 30.10 10.72 7.03
CA ALA A 313 29.12 9.69 7.34
C ALA A 313 29.81 8.33 7.59
N THR A 314 29.26 7.55 8.51
CA THR A 314 29.64 6.16 8.70
C THR A 314 29.02 5.34 7.58
N THR A 315 29.83 4.58 6.86
CA THR A 315 29.39 3.77 5.72
C THR A 315 29.56 2.29 5.98
N MET A 316 28.64 1.48 5.48
CA MET A 316 28.74 0.02 5.51
C MET A 316 28.22 -0.57 4.20
N CYS A 317 28.88 -1.61 3.68
CA CYS A 317 28.29 -2.40 2.61
C CYS A 317 27.23 -3.32 3.22
N VAL A 318 25.99 -3.16 2.76
CA VAL A 318 24.81 -3.91 3.22
C VAL A 318 24.11 -4.56 2.02
N PRO A 319 23.31 -5.62 2.21
CA PRO A 319 22.54 -6.20 1.11
C PRO A 319 21.69 -5.14 0.42
N LEU A 320 21.69 -5.12 -0.91
CA LEU A 320 20.94 -4.13 -1.71
C LEU A 320 19.45 -4.12 -1.36
N SER A 321 18.89 -5.29 -1.02
CA SER A 321 17.51 -5.42 -0.55
C SER A 321 17.23 -4.66 0.74
N GLU A 322 18.17 -4.66 1.70
CA GLU A 322 18.03 -3.91 2.95
C GLU A 322 18.13 -2.40 2.69
N ASN A 323 19.08 -1.97 1.85
CA ASN A 323 19.26 -0.55 1.53
C ASN A 323 18.04 0.03 0.78
N ASN A 324 17.46 -0.74 -0.14
CA ASN A 324 16.21 -0.36 -0.81
C ASN A 324 15.03 -0.26 0.18
N SER A 325 14.95 -1.18 1.15
CA SER A 325 13.93 -1.15 2.20
C SER A 325 14.08 0.07 3.12
N GLN A 326 15.32 0.41 3.52
CA GLN A 326 15.61 1.62 4.30
C GLN A 326 15.18 2.89 3.55
N GLY A 327 15.55 3.00 2.26
CA GLY A 327 15.15 4.13 1.42
C GLY A 327 13.63 4.28 1.30
N GLY A 328 12.91 3.17 1.18
CA GLY A 328 11.44 3.15 1.19
C GLY A 328 10.85 3.63 2.52
N GLN A 329 11.36 3.12 3.65
CA GLN A 329 10.94 3.54 4.99
C GLN A 329 11.22 5.02 5.26
N LEU A 330 12.36 5.54 4.81
CA LEU A 330 12.69 6.97 4.90
C LEU A 330 11.72 7.84 4.08
N ALA A 331 11.46 7.47 2.83
CA ALA A 331 10.53 8.20 1.97
C ALA A 331 9.10 8.20 2.56
N ARG A 332 8.66 7.06 3.10
CA ARG A 332 7.38 6.93 3.80
C ARG A 332 7.34 7.77 5.06
N PHE A 333 8.38 7.72 5.89
CA PHE A 333 8.51 8.51 7.11
C PHE A 333 8.38 10.01 6.81
N TYR A 334 9.10 10.52 5.80
CA TYR A 334 9.02 11.92 5.42
C TYR A 334 7.62 12.32 4.93
N ARG A 335 6.96 11.45 4.18
CA ARG A 335 5.60 11.68 3.66
C ARG A 335 4.56 11.69 4.78
N LEU A 336 4.56 10.67 5.64
CA LEU A 336 3.55 10.49 6.70
C LEU A 336 3.67 11.56 7.78
N ASN A 337 4.90 11.93 8.14
CA ASN A 337 5.14 12.92 9.18
C ASN A 337 5.27 14.35 8.62
N LYS A 338 4.99 14.54 7.32
CA LYS A 338 5.10 15.83 6.62
C LYS A 338 6.44 16.54 6.85
N VAL A 339 7.53 15.78 7.04
CA VAL A 339 8.88 16.34 7.27
C VAL A 339 9.33 16.97 5.97
N GLY A 340 9.23 18.27 5.83
CA GLY A 340 9.63 19.06 4.66
C GLY A 340 11.11 19.39 4.64
N ASP A 341 11.50 20.27 3.72
CA ASP A 341 12.87 20.81 3.69
C ASP A 341 13.16 21.56 5.00
N LYS A 342 14.32 21.29 5.61
CA LYS A 342 14.78 21.87 6.88
C LYS A 342 14.00 21.46 8.12
N ASP A 343 13.00 20.60 7.99
CA ASP A 343 12.32 20.05 9.16
C ASP A 343 13.22 19.06 9.90
N PHE A 344 13.10 19.10 11.22
CA PHE A 344 13.81 18.18 12.11
C PHE A 344 13.02 16.90 12.30
N PHE A 345 13.77 15.81 12.43
CA PHE A 345 13.26 14.53 12.89
C PHE A 345 14.33 13.83 13.72
N TYR A 346 13.89 12.89 14.54
CA TYR A 346 14.75 12.12 15.42
C TYR A 346 14.93 10.71 14.90
N MET A 347 16.16 10.20 14.88
CA MET A 347 16.43 8.78 14.64
C MET A 347 16.38 8.03 15.98
N GLN A 348 15.43 7.11 16.14
CA GLN A 348 15.44 6.19 17.27
C GLN A 348 16.63 5.24 17.15
N SER A 349 17.46 5.14 18.19
CA SER A 349 18.56 4.18 18.17
C SER A 349 17.97 2.77 18.07
N PRO A 350 18.40 1.98 17.08
CA PRO A 350 17.98 0.59 16.95
C PRO A 350 18.56 -0.33 18.04
#